data_AF-A0A3B0TQH0-F1
#
_entry.id   AF-A0A3B0TQH0-F1
#
_cell.length_a   1.000
_cell.length_b   1.000
_cell.length_c   1.000
_cell.angle_alpha   90.00
_cell.angle_beta   90.00
_cell.angle_gamma   90.00
#
_symmetry.space_group_name_H-M   'P 1'
#
loop_
_entity.id
_entity.type
_entity.pdbx_description
1 polymer ?
#
loop_
_entity_poly.entity_id
_entity_poly.type
_entity_poly.pdbx_seq_one_letter_code
_entity_poly.pdbx_strand_id
1 'polypeptide(L)'
;MLKDKKNIHAGTFLDEALKHEPDFFLPDDFADKMALEIEKRLAWSQYLKEFIIYFGVIAGIIVIALAIIFFFDAESWANLANIFLSNINTIVGVGLIILFVFFTDKVLLRYFSHKAKLMRQA
;
A
#
# COMPACT_ATOMS: atom_id res chain seq x y z
N MET A 1 -24.09 25.91 -16.62
CA MET A 1 -23.37 27.02 -15.95
C MET A 1 -23.10 26.69 -14.48
N LEU A 2 -22.25 25.69 -14.17
CA LEU A 2 -21.96 25.26 -12.78
C LEU A 2 -20.46 24.94 -12.57
N LYS A 3 -19.55 25.70 -13.19
CA LYS A 3 -18.09 25.50 -13.01
C LYS A 3 -17.36 26.62 -12.27
N ASP A 4 -18.02 27.75 -12.00
CA ASP A 4 -17.31 28.95 -11.53
C ASP A 4 -17.34 29.22 -10.02
N LYS A 5 -18.12 28.47 -9.23
CA LYS A 5 -18.26 28.73 -7.78
C LYS A 5 -17.20 28.12 -6.87
N LYS A 6 -16.32 27.25 -7.35
CA LYS A 6 -15.37 26.51 -6.48
C LYS A 6 -14.02 27.24 -6.26
N ASN A 7 -13.69 28.24 -7.08
CA ASN A 7 -12.37 28.88 -7.09
C ASN A 7 -12.35 30.29 -6.46
N ILE A 8 -13.51 30.84 -6.11
CA ILE A 8 -13.64 32.24 -5.67
C ILE A 8 -12.97 32.45 -4.30
N HIS A 9 -12.97 31.43 -3.44
CA HIS A 9 -12.48 31.57 -2.07
C HIS A 9 -10.96 31.45 -1.95
N ALA A 10 -10.29 30.67 -2.82
CA ALA A 10 -8.83 30.48 -2.73
C ALA A 10 -8.06 31.78 -3.00
N GLY A 11 -8.53 32.59 -3.96
CA GLY A 11 -7.92 33.89 -4.27
C GLY A 11 -8.07 34.88 -3.12
N THR A 12 -9.24 34.94 -2.47
CA THR A 12 -9.48 35.85 -1.34
C THR A 12 -8.66 35.47 -0.11
N PHE A 13 -8.55 34.17 0.21
CA PHE A 13 -7.73 33.71 1.35
C PHE A 13 -6.23 33.95 1.13
N LEU A 14 -5.74 33.83 -0.11
CA LEU A 14 -4.34 34.11 -0.43
C LEU A 14 -4.01 35.61 -0.28
N ASP A 15 -4.90 36.47 -0.77
CA ASP A 15 -4.74 37.93 -0.71
C ASP A 15 -4.82 38.46 0.73
N GLU A 16 -5.59 37.80 1.59
CA GLU A 16 -5.70 38.12 3.01
C GLU A 16 -4.51 37.59 3.81
N ALA A 17 -4.01 36.39 3.49
CA ALA A 17 -2.79 35.84 4.08
C ALA A 17 -1.52 36.63 3.74
N LEU A 18 -1.44 37.25 2.56
CA LEU A 18 -0.29 38.04 2.11
C LEU A 18 -0.24 39.46 2.70
N LYS A 19 -1.33 39.94 3.30
CA LYS A 19 -1.40 41.29 3.95
C LYS A 19 -0.85 41.30 5.37
N HIS A 20 -0.65 40.14 5.96
CA HIS A 20 -0.09 39.99 7.31
C HIS A 20 1.34 39.48 7.21
N GLU A 21 2.28 40.13 7.91
CA GLU A 21 3.61 39.55 8.10
C GLU A 21 3.47 38.21 8.83
N PRO A 22 4.18 37.16 8.39
CA PRO A 22 4.04 35.85 8.99
C PRO A 22 4.55 35.89 10.44
N ASP A 23 3.65 35.65 11.40
CA ASP A 23 3.98 35.47 12.83
C ASP A 23 4.91 34.26 13.08
N PHE A 24 5.18 33.46 12.05
CA PHE A 24 6.01 32.28 12.12
C PHE A 24 6.97 32.20 10.92
N PHE A 25 8.27 32.17 11.23
CA PHE A 25 9.29 31.90 10.23
C PHE A 25 9.52 30.40 10.14
N LEU A 26 9.52 29.87 8.91
CA LEU A 26 9.86 28.48 8.67
C LEU A 26 11.36 28.29 9.01
N PRO A 27 11.72 27.26 9.79
CA PRO A 27 13.11 26.90 10.00
C PRO A 27 13.82 26.65 8.65
N ASP A 28 15.11 26.98 8.56
CA ASP A 28 15.90 26.79 7.32
C ASP A 28 15.85 25.33 6.82
N ASP A 29 15.77 24.39 7.76
CA ASP A 29 15.69 22.94 7.57
C ASP A 29 14.25 22.40 7.48
N PHE A 30 13.23 23.27 7.35
CA PHE A 30 11.83 22.86 7.17
C PHE A 30 11.62 22.09 5.87
N ALA A 31 12.22 22.57 4.76
CA ALA A 31 12.09 21.92 3.46
C ALA A 31 12.67 20.49 3.51
N ASP A 32 13.80 20.31 4.19
CA ASP A 32 14.45 19.01 4.33
C ASP A 32 13.63 18.05 5.19
N LYS A 33 13.08 18.53 6.31
CA LYS A 33 12.19 17.73 7.18
C LYS A 33 10.93 17.29 6.44
N MET A 34 10.31 18.22 5.70
CA MET A 34 9.14 17.95 4.88
C MET A 34 9.45 16.95 3.76
N ALA A 35 10.58 17.10 3.07
CA ALA A 35 11.00 16.19 2.02
C ALA A 35 11.19 14.76 2.53
N LEU A 36 11.86 14.58 3.67
CA LEU A 36 12.06 13.27 4.31
C LEU A 36 10.75 12.58 4.72
N GLU A 37 9.78 13.34 5.20
CA GLU A 37 8.49 12.82 5.63
C GLU A 37 7.63 12.38 4.43
N ILE A 38 7.63 13.18 3.38
CA ILE A 38 6.96 12.87 2.11
C ILE A 38 7.59 11.65 1.44
N GLU A 39 8.93 11.56 1.41
CA GLU A 39 9.66 10.44 0.83
C GLU A 39 9.33 9.11 1.53
N LYS A 40 9.28 9.10 2.87
CA LYS A 40 8.86 7.93 3.65
C LYS A 40 7.44 7.47 3.30
N ARG A 41 6.52 8.41 3.12
CA ARG A 41 5.11 8.12 2.81
C ARG A 41 4.94 7.60 1.38
N LEU A 42 5.66 8.19 0.42
CA LEU A 42 5.71 7.74 -0.96
C LEU A 42 6.30 6.33 -1.08
N ALA A 43 7.42 6.07 -0.40
CA ALA A 43 8.05 4.75 -0.37
C ALA A 43 7.10 3.67 0.15
N TRP A 44 6.35 3.94 1.22
CA TRP A 44 5.32 3.03 1.76
C TRP A 44 4.25 2.68 0.73
N SER A 45 3.71 3.71 0.06
CA SER A 45 2.68 3.53 -0.97
C SER A 45 3.19 2.69 -2.14
N GLN A 46 4.43 2.94 -2.57
CA GLN A 46 5.04 2.21 -3.68
C GLN A 46 5.28 0.74 -3.33
N TYR A 47 5.84 0.43 -2.15
CA TYR A 47 6.08 -0.96 -1.75
C TYR A 47 4.80 -1.75 -1.54
N LEU A 48 3.76 -1.13 -0.97
CA LEU A 48 2.44 -1.76 -0.87
C LEU A 48 1.84 -2.04 -2.26
N LYS A 49 1.97 -1.10 -3.20
CA LYS A 49 1.47 -1.29 -4.56
C LYS A 49 2.18 -2.44 -5.27
N GLU A 50 3.51 -2.52 -5.17
CA GLU A 50 4.28 -3.64 -5.72
C GLU A 50 3.88 -4.97 -5.09
N PHE A 51 3.71 -5.01 -3.76
CA PHE A 51 3.23 -6.19 -3.05
C PHE A 51 1.85 -6.65 -3.53
N ILE A 52 0.88 -5.73 -3.66
CA ILE A 52 -0.47 -6.05 -4.14
C ILE A 52 -0.43 -6.58 -5.57
N ILE A 53 0.42 -6.03 -6.44
CA ILE A 53 0.56 -6.52 -7.81
C ILE A 53 1.08 -7.96 -7.81
N TYR A 54 2.17 -8.24 -7.09
CA TYR A 54 2.73 -9.60 -7.04
C TYR A 54 1.75 -10.59 -6.41
N PHE A 55 1.13 -10.21 -5.30
CA PHE A 55 0.12 -11.03 -4.63
C PHE A 55 -1.08 -11.29 -5.55
N GLY A 56 -1.54 -10.26 -6.27
CA GLY A 56 -2.64 -10.35 -7.22
C GLY A 56 -2.35 -11.29 -8.39
N VAL A 57 -1.11 -11.30 -8.91
CA VAL A 57 -0.71 -12.25 -9.96
C VAL A 57 -0.76 -13.69 -9.44
N ILE A 58 -0.18 -13.94 -8.27
CA ILE A 58 -0.17 -15.28 -7.65
C ILE A 58 -1.61 -15.75 -7.35
N ALA A 59 -2.40 -14.90 -6.71
CA ALA A 59 -3.81 -15.18 -6.42
C ALA A 59 -4.61 -15.42 -7.71
N GLY A 60 -4.35 -14.63 -8.76
CA GLY A 60 -4.98 -14.79 -10.07
C GLY A 60 -4.70 -16.16 -10.70
N ILE A 61 -3.46 -16.64 -10.64
CA ILE A 61 -3.10 -17.98 -11.12
C ILE A 61 -3.87 -19.07 -10.35
N ILE A 62 -3.96 -18.94 -9.02
CA ILE A 62 -4.71 -19.89 -8.18
C ILE A 62 -6.20 -19.89 -8.56
N VAL A 63 -6.80 -18.72 -8.75
CA VAL A 63 -8.21 -18.58 -9.16
C VAL A 63 -8.45 -19.23 -10.53
N ILE A 64 -7.56 -19.01 -11.50
CA ILE A 64 -7.66 -19.64 -12.82
C ILE A 64 -7.57 -21.17 -12.70
N ALA A 65 -6.64 -21.70 -11.91
CA ALA A 65 -6.53 -23.13 -11.68
C ALA A 65 -7.81 -23.72 -11.07
N LEU A 66 -8.38 -23.05 -10.06
CA LEU A 66 -9.65 -23.46 -9.47
C LEU A 66 -10.83 -23.39 -10.46
N ALA A 67 -10.85 -22.38 -11.33
CA ALA A 67 -11.87 -22.24 -12.37
C ALA A 67 -11.79 -23.36 -13.41
N ILE A 68 -10.58 -23.80 -13.78
CA ILE A 68 -10.39 -24.96 -14.67
C ILE A 68 -10.92 -26.22 -14.00
N ILE A 69 -10.56 -26.47 -12.74
CA ILE A 69 -11.05 -27.64 -12.00
C ILE A 69 -12.58 -27.61 -11.89
N PHE A 70 -13.17 -26.44 -11.60
CA PHE A 70 -14.61 -26.26 -11.57
C PHE A 70 -15.29 -26.64 -12.89
N PHE A 71 -14.70 -26.29 -14.03
CA PHE A 71 -15.32 -26.53 -15.33
C PHE A 71 -15.23 -28.00 -15.77
N PHE A 72 -14.17 -28.71 -15.38
CA PHE A 72 -13.92 -30.08 -15.84
C PHE A 72 -14.46 -31.18 -14.92
N ASP A 73 -14.60 -30.92 -13.62
CA ASP A 73 -15.04 -31.95 -12.67
C ASP A 73 -15.85 -31.35 -11.49
N ALA A 74 -17.16 -31.59 -11.52
CA ALA A 74 -18.08 -31.13 -10.48
C ALA A 74 -17.96 -31.94 -9.17
N GLU A 75 -17.53 -33.21 -9.23
CA GLU A 75 -17.30 -34.03 -8.03
C GLU A 75 -16.04 -33.59 -7.28
N SER A 76 -15.04 -33.12 -8.03
CA SER A 76 -13.82 -32.54 -7.45
C SER A 76 -14.09 -31.34 -6.54
N TRP A 77 -15.21 -30.62 -6.71
CA TRP A 77 -15.55 -29.49 -5.83
C TRP A 77 -15.91 -29.89 -4.41
N ALA A 78 -16.72 -30.94 -4.25
CA ALA A 78 -17.07 -31.44 -2.93
C ALA A 78 -15.84 -31.97 -2.20
N ASN A 79 -14.95 -32.64 -2.92
CA ASN A 79 -13.69 -33.13 -2.38
C ASN A 79 -12.74 -31.99 -2.01
N LEU A 80 -12.56 -30.99 -2.87
CA LEU A 80 -11.74 -29.81 -2.57
C LEU A 80 -12.28 -29.04 -1.36
N ALA A 81 -13.60 -28.81 -1.30
CA ALA A 81 -14.23 -28.14 -0.17
C ALA A 81 -14.03 -28.91 1.14
N ASN A 82 -14.19 -30.25 1.10
CA ASN A 82 -13.96 -31.10 2.27
C ASN A 82 -12.49 -31.09 2.72
N ILE A 83 -11.53 -31.13 1.79
CA ILE A 83 -10.10 -31.00 2.10
C ILE A 83 -9.81 -29.63 2.72
N PHE A 84 -10.38 -28.56 2.17
CA PHE A 84 -10.20 -27.21 2.68
C PHE A 84 -10.79 -27.03 4.08
N LEU A 85 -12.02 -27.50 4.31
CA LEU A 85 -12.71 -27.37 5.59
C LEU A 85 -12.06 -28.24 6.67
N SER A 86 -11.66 -29.47 6.33
CA SER A 86 -11.00 -30.38 7.29
C SER A 86 -9.62 -29.88 7.71
N ASN A 87 -8.92 -29.14 6.86
CA ASN A 87 -7.58 -28.63 7.12
C ASN A 87 -7.53 -27.11 7.27
N ILE A 88 -8.68 -26.45 7.50
CA ILE A 88 -8.77 -24.99 7.41
C ILE A 88 -7.80 -24.30 8.37
N ASN A 89 -7.63 -24.82 9.59
CA ASN A 89 -6.69 -24.28 10.56
C ASN A 89 -5.24 -24.36 10.07
N THR A 90 -4.86 -25.48 9.47
CA THR A 90 -3.51 -25.69 8.93
C THR A 90 -3.28 -24.83 7.69
N ILE A 91 -4.23 -24.79 6.77
CA ILE A 91 -4.15 -24.00 5.53
C ILE A 91 -4.08 -22.51 5.86
N VAL A 92 -4.93 -22.03 6.76
CA VAL A 92 -4.92 -20.63 7.20
C VAL A 92 -3.62 -20.33 7.96
N GLY A 93 -3.17 -21.21 8.85
CA GLY A 93 -1.92 -21.02 9.58
C GLY A 93 -0.70 -20.92 8.66
N VAL A 94 -0.54 -21.89 7.76
CA VAL A 94 0.55 -21.90 6.76
C VAL A 94 0.41 -20.72 5.80
N GLY A 95 -0.79 -20.44 5.32
CA GLY A 95 -1.08 -19.32 4.44
C GLY A 95 -0.73 -17.97 5.08
N LEU A 96 -1.03 -17.80 6.37
CA LEU A 96 -0.70 -16.59 7.13
C LEU A 96 0.81 -16.44 7.33
N ILE A 97 1.53 -17.52 7.60
CA ILE A 97 3.00 -17.50 7.67
C ILE A 97 3.60 -17.14 6.32
N ILE A 98 3.15 -17.75 5.23
CA ILE A 98 3.62 -17.45 3.87
C ILE A 98 3.34 -15.98 3.53
N LEU A 99 2.12 -15.51 3.80
CA LEU A 99 1.73 -14.12 3.60
C LEU A 99 2.64 -13.18 4.42
N PHE A 100 2.88 -13.51 5.68
CA PHE A 100 3.72 -12.72 6.57
C PHE A 100 5.16 -12.66 6.09
N VAL A 101 5.74 -13.79 5.67
CA VAL A 101 7.10 -13.84 5.11
C VAL A 101 7.17 -13.05 3.80
N PHE A 102 6.20 -13.22 2.91
CA PHE A 102 6.16 -12.51 1.63
C PHE A 102 6.00 -11.00 1.82
N PHE A 103 5.13 -10.60 2.75
CA PHE A 103 4.97 -9.21 3.16
C PHE A 103 6.26 -8.67 3.80
N THR A 104 6.91 -9.47 4.63
CA THR A 104 8.15 -9.06 5.28
C THR A 104 9.28 -8.86 4.28
N ASP A 105 9.46 -9.77 3.33
CA ASP A 105 10.45 -9.66 2.26
C ASP A 105 10.19 -8.46 1.35
N LYS A 106 8.96 -8.32 0.86
CA LYS A 106 8.64 -7.31 -0.16
C LYS A 106 8.38 -5.92 0.41
N VAL A 107 7.87 -5.81 1.63
CA VAL A 107 7.46 -4.53 2.23
C VAL A 107 8.40 -4.14 3.37
N LEU A 108 8.51 -4.96 4.43
CA LEU A 108 9.25 -4.56 5.63
C LEU A 108 10.76 -4.44 5.39
N LEU A 109 11.40 -5.41 4.74
CA LEU A 109 12.84 -5.41 4.51
C LEU A 109 13.27 -4.29 3.57
N ARG A 110 12.51 -4.05 2.48
CA ARG A 110 12.76 -2.93 1.56
C ARG A 110 12.58 -1.58 2.26
N TYR A 111 11.52 -1.45 3.05
CA TYR A 111 11.29 -0.23 3.83
C TYR A 111 12.38 0.02 4.87
N PHE A 112 12.76 -1.00 5.66
CA PHE A 112 13.82 -0.86 6.66
C PHE A 112 15.18 -0.59 6.02
N SER A 113 15.49 -1.22 4.89
CA SER A 113 16.71 -0.93 4.13
C SER A 113 16.75 0.52 3.64
N HIS A 114 15.64 1.03 3.10
CA HIS A 114 15.50 2.44 2.71
C HIS A 114 15.68 3.39 3.89
N LYS A 115 15.01 3.10 5.02
CA LYS A 115 15.10 3.89 6.25
C LYS A 115 16.53 3.86 6.84
N ALA A 116 17.19 2.71 6.83
CA ALA A 116 18.56 2.55 7.32
C ALA A 116 19.57 3.32 6.46
N LYS A 117 19.33 3.42 5.15
CA LYS A 117 20.16 4.23 4.24
C LYS A 117 20.02 5.72 4.53
N LEU A 118 18.80 6.21 4.75
CA LEU A 118 18.54 7.62 5.12
C LEU A 118 19.20 8.00 6.46
N MET A 119 19.17 7.12 7.47
CA MET A 119 19.81 7.36 8.77
C MET A 119 21.35 7.30 8.75
N ARG A 120 21.98 6.81 7.68
CA ARG A 120 23.44 6.87 7.50
C ARG A 120 23.92 8.12 6.78
N GLN A 121 23.00 8.90 6.19
CA GLN A 121 23.32 10.11 5.41
C GLN A 121 22.97 11.41 6.14
N ALA A 122 22.24 11.33 7.26
CA ALA A 122 22.02 12.41 8.21
C ALA A 122 23.02 12.29 9.37
#